data_AF-A0A2G9TLU8-F1
#
_entry.id   AF-A0A2G9TLU8-F1
#
_cell.length_a   1.000
_cell.length_b   1.000
_cell.length_c   1.000
_cell.angle_alpha   90.00
_cell.angle_beta   90.00
_cell.angle_gamma   90.00
#
_symmetry.space_group_name_H-M   'P 1'
#
loop_
_entity.id
_entity.type
_entity.pdbx_description
1 polymer ?
#
loop_
_entity_poly.entity_id
_entity_poly.type
_entity_poly.pdbx_seq_one_letter_code
_entity_poly.pdbx_strand_id
1 'polypeptide(L)'
;ILCAAVPQLFLVSLLTAYLIVGAVLFQSIDEELAKRSFLDIIQFEFGTLTTIGYGNISPTTDSSRMFCILYSILGIPLILLTMANFGKIITKGFWYFMYLCKLPVARSKLSTDANMPLPIILLLFACTFYFGSKFIHHTGVRHSIDDVYF
;
A
#
# COMPACT_ATOMS: atom_id res chain seq x y z
N ILE A 1 -17.69 8.41 -12.54
CA ILE A 1 -16.38 7.83 -12.10
C ILE A 1 -15.41 8.95 -11.72
N LEU A 2 -15.20 9.98 -12.57
CA LEU A 2 -14.26 11.07 -12.29
C LEU A 2 -14.54 11.81 -10.96
N CYS A 3 -15.78 12.27 -10.71
CA CYS A 3 -16.14 12.94 -9.46
C CYS A 3 -16.03 12.04 -8.21
N ALA A 4 -16.15 10.72 -8.38
CA ALA A 4 -15.96 9.75 -7.29
C ALA A 4 -14.47 9.42 -7.04
N ALA A 5 -13.60 9.73 -8.00
CA ALA A 5 -12.16 9.57 -7.89
C ALA A 5 -11.47 10.78 -7.26
N VAL A 6 -12.10 11.97 -7.28
CA VAL A 6 -11.53 13.21 -6.71
C VAL A 6 -11.12 13.07 -5.24
N PRO A 7 -11.97 12.52 -4.33
CA PRO A 7 -11.56 12.33 -2.94
C PRO A 7 -10.41 11.34 -2.79
N GLN A 8 -10.34 10.32 -3.66
CA GLN A 8 -9.24 9.37 -3.63
C GLN A 8 -7.93 9.98 -4.11
N LEU A 9 -7.96 10.72 -5.22
CA LEU A 9 -6.77 11.40 -5.74
C LEU A 9 -6.21 12.37 -4.70
N PHE A 10 -7.10 13.08 -3.99
CA PHE A 10 -6.72 13.92 -2.87
C PHE A 10 -6.02 13.11 -1.75
N LEU A 11 -6.61 12.02 -1.28
CA LEU A 11 -6.01 11.19 -0.23
C LEU A 11 -4.67 10.58 -0.64
N VAL A 12 -4.55 10.12 -1.88
CA VAL A 12 -3.29 9.60 -2.43
C VAL A 12 -2.25 10.72 -2.48
N SER A 13 -2.59 11.90 -2.98
CA SER A 13 -1.67 13.05 -3.01
C SER A 13 -1.24 13.48 -1.60
N LEU A 14 -2.16 13.44 -0.64
CA LEU A 14 -1.89 13.76 0.76
C LEU A 14 -0.95 12.73 1.39
N LEU A 15 -1.19 11.44 1.18
CA LEU A 15 -0.32 10.36 1.64
C LEU A 15 1.07 10.45 1.01
N THR A 16 1.17 10.73 -0.29
CA THR A 16 2.45 10.91 -0.97
C THR A 16 3.21 12.11 -0.39
N ALA A 17 2.54 13.25 -0.20
CA ALA A 17 3.15 14.41 0.44
C ALA A 17 3.59 14.10 1.88
N TYR A 18 2.78 13.35 2.63
CA TYR A 18 3.09 12.92 3.99
C TYR A 18 4.38 12.08 4.05
N LEU A 19 4.53 11.09 3.16
CA LEU A 19 5.74 10.27 3.06
C LEU A 19 6.96 11.09 2.62
N ILE A 20 6.81 12.01 1.66
CA ILE A 20 7.94 12.86 1.22
C ILE A 20 8.42 13.76 2.36
N VAL A 21 7.51 14.40 3.08
CA VAL A 21 7.84 15.26 4.22
C VAL A 21 8.44 14.44 5.35
N GLY A 22 7.86 13.27 5.66
CA GLY A 22 8.40 12.36 6.66
C GLY A 22 9.81 11.90 6.33
N ALA A 23 10.09 11.50 5.09
CA ALA A 23 11.42 11.10 4.66
C ALA A 23 12.47 12.21 4.84
N VAL A 24 12.14 13.45 4.45
CA VAL A 24 13.01 14.61 4.67
C VAL A 24 13.26 14.83 6.17
N LEU A 25 12.22 14.74 7.00
CA LEU A 25 12.34 14.93 8.45
C LEU A 25 13.20 13.82 9.08
N PHE A 26 12.96 12.55 8.76
CA PHE A 26 13.75 11.42 9.26
C PHE A 26 15.23 11.54 8.90
N GLN A 27 15.57 11.94 7.68
CA GLN A 27 16.95 12.18 7.28
C GLN A 27 17.57 13.42 7.94
N SER A 28 16.77 14.40 8.35
CA SER A 28 17.26 15.60 9.03
C SER A 28 17.54 15.40 10.53
N ILE A 29 16.82 14.48 11.19
CA ILE A 29 16.89 14.30 12.65
C ILE A 29 17.75 13.10 13.08
N ASP A 30 18.10 12.20 12.16
CA ASP A 30 18.86 10.98 12.47
C ASP A 30 19.97 10.77 11.44
N GLU A 31 21.22 10.87 11.91
CA GLU A 31 22.41 10.81 11.08
C GLU A 31 22.60 9.46 10.38
N GLU A 32 22.10 8.36 10.96
CA GLU A 32 22.18 7.03 10.34
C GLU A 32 21.13 6.87 9.24
N LEU A 33 19.93 7.43 9.43
CA LEU A 33 18.91 7.50 8.38
C LEU A 33 19.33 8.47 7.25
N ALA A 34 20.07 9.54 7.56
CA ALA A 34 20.61 10.48 6.58
C ALA A 34 21.55 9.82 5.55
N LYS A 35 22.24 8.74 5.95
CA LYS A 35 23.15 7.97 5.07
C LYS A 35 22.42 7.03 4.11
N ARG A 36 21.12 6.78 4.31
CA ARG A 36 20.32 5.87 3.47
C ARG A 36 19.74 6.59 2.27
N SER A 37 19.39 5.82 1.24
CA SER A 37 18.73 6.41 0.07
C SER A 37 17.31 6.87 0.44
N PHE A 38 16.79 7.87 -0.27
CA PHE A 38 15.45 8.40 -0.02
C PHE A 38 14.36 7.34 -0.16
N LEU A 39 14.53 6.39 -1.10
CA LEU A 39 13.60 5.28 -1.30
C LEU A 39 13.62 4.29 -0.14
N ASP A 40 14.78 4.04 0.45
CA ASP A 40 14.91 3.16 1.62
C ASP A 40 14.14 3.73 2.82
N ILE A 41 14.18 5.07 3.00
CA ILE A 41 13.44 5.76 4.05
C ILE A 41 11.93 5.66 3.81
N ILE A 42 11.48 5.92 2.57
CA ILE A 42 10.06 5.75 2.21
C ILE A 42 9.60 4.30 2.43
N GLN A 43 10.43 3.31 2.13
CA GLN A 43 10.10 1.90 2.38
C GLN A 43 9.98 1.60 3.88
N PHE A 44 10.88 2.15 4.70
CA PHE A 44 10.79 2.09 6.16
C PHE A 44 9.49 2.73 6.67
N GLU A 45 9.17 3.94 6.22
CA GLU A 45 7.96 4.65 6.61
C GLU A 45 6.71 3.89 6.18
N PHE A 46 6.66 3.42 4.94
CA PHE A 46 5.55 2.63 4.42
C PHE A 46 5.36 1.35 5.25
N GLY A 47 6.44 0.62 5.54
CA GLY A 47 6.39 -0.57 6.41
C GLY A 47 5.93 -0.26 7.83
N THR A 48 6.27 0.92 8.35
CA THR A 48 5.83 1.39 9.67
C THR A 48 4.34 1.73 9.67
N LEU A 49 3.88 2.53 8.71
CA LEU A 49 2.48 2.97 8.61
C LEU A 49 1.53 1.81 8.27
N THR A 50 1.99 0.83 7.49
CA THR A 50 1.23 -0.40 7.20
C THR A 50 1.33 -1.45 8.30
N THR A 51 2.09 -1.18 9.37
CA THR A 51 2.32 -2.10 10.50
C THR A 51 3.01 -3.42 10.13
N ILE A 52 3.74 -3.45 9.00
CA ILE A 52 4.59 -4.59 8.59
C ILE A 52 5.87 -4.62 9.43
N GLY A 53 6.59 -3.49 9.50
CA GLY A 53 7.75 -3.32 10.37
C GLY A 53 8.92 -4.31 10.15
N TYR A 54 9.49 -4.36 8.95
CA TYR A 54 10.61 -5.26 8.60
C TYR A 54 11.84 -5.19 9.53
N GLY A 55 12.07 -4.04 10.20
CA GLY A 55 13.14 -3.87 11.19
C GLY A 55 14.57 -3.77 10.62
N ASN A 56 14.75 -3.94 9.31
CA ASN A 56 16.02 -3.77 8.61
C ASN A 56 16.55 -2.31 8.62
N ILE A 57 15.64 -1.34 8.61
CA ILE A 57 15.90 0.09 8.73
C ILE A 57 15.02 0.60 9.85
N SER A 58 15.60 1.30 10.82
CA SER A 58 14.86 1.83 11.97
C SER A 58 15.54 3.08 12.55
N PRO A 59 14.78 3.94 13.26
CA PRO A 59 15.33 5.11 13.93
C PRO A 59 16.33 4.73 15.04
N THR A 60 17.50 5.36 15.04
CA THR A 60 18.63 5.00 15.90
C THR A 60 18.72 5.87 17.16
N THR A 61 18.24 7.12 17.07
CA THR A 61 18.24 8.08 18.19
C THR A 61 16.90 8.11 18.94
N ASP A 62 16.91 8.54 20.21
CA ASP A 62 15.67 8.68 20.98
C ASP A 62 14.73 9.75 20.41
N SER A 63 15.28 10.82 19.83
CA SER A 63 14.51 11.87 19.15
C SER A 63 13.77 11.34 17.93
N SER A 64 14.48 10.60 17.06
CA SER A 64 13.90 10.01 15.85
C SER A 64 12.89 8.90 16.14
N ARG A 65 13.08 8.15 17.24
CA ARG A 65 12.08 7.20 17.75
C ARG A 65 10.82 7.89 18.25
N MET A 66 10.94 8.96 19.04
CA MET A 66 9.79 9.73 19.52
C MET A 66 9.02 10.35 18.34
N PHE A 67 9.74 10.91 17.37
CA PHE A 67 9.16 11.42 16.13
C PHE A 67 8.40 10.31 15.38
N CYS A 68 8.98 9.12 15.24
CA CYS A 68 8.34 7.97 14.59
C CYS A 68 7.01 7.58 15.25
N ILE A 69 6.94 7.60 16.59
CA ILE A 69 5.69 7.32 17.32
C ILE A 69 4.62 8.35 16.97
N LEU A 70 4.94 9.65 17.07
CA LEU A 70 3.99 10.73 16.76
C LEU A 70 3.57 10.73 15.29
N TYR A 71 4.51 10.49 14.38
CA TYR A 71 4.28 10.35 12.96
C TYR A 71 3.36 9.16 12.64
N SER A 72 3.49 8.04 13.35
CA SER A 72 2.66 6.86 13.11
C SER A 72 1.20 7.07 13.52
N ILE A 73 0.94 7.89 14.56
CA ILE A 73 -0.43 8.18 15.03
C ILE A 73 -1.30 8.81 13.93
N LEU A 74 -0.72 9.68 13.09
CA LEU A 74 -1.44 10.32 11.98
C LEU A 74 -1.32 9.53 10.68
N GLY A 75 -0.16 8.92 10.43
CA GLY A 75 0.09 8.19 9.19
C GLY A 75 -0.70 6.89 9.07
N ILE A 76 -0.89 6.13 10.16
CA ILE A 76 -1.63 4.86 10.14
C ILE A 76 -3.10 5.08 9.73
N PRO A 77 -3.88 6.00 10.34
CA PRO A 77 -5.24 6.29 9.86
C PRO A 77 -5.29 6.75 8.40
N LEU A 78 -4.32 7.55 7.96
CA LEU A 78 -4.26 8.07 6.59
C LEU A 78 -4.06 6.96 5.56
N ILE A 79 -3.13 6.04 5.81
CA ILE A 79 -2.88 4.91 4.89
C ILE A 79 -4.06 3.92 4.90
N LEU A 80 -4.66 3.65 6.07
CA LEU A 80 -5.85 2.79 6.18
C LEU A 80 -7.04 3.36 5.41
N LEU A 81 -7.29 4.68 5.51
CA LEU A 81 -8.36 5.34 4.77
C LEU A 81 -8.11 5.29 3.26
N THR A 82 -6.87 5.54 2.84
CA THR A 82 -6.45 5.49 1.43
C THR A 82 -6.63 4.09 0.86
N MET A 83 -6.23 3.06 1.61
CA MET A 83 -6.35 1.64 1.25
C MET A 83 -7.80 1.16 1.20
N ALA A 84 -8.65 1.57 2.15
CA ALA A 84 -10.07 1.23 2.16
C ALA A 84 -10.79 1.78 0.91
N ASN A 85 -10.49 3.02 0.52
CA ASN A 85 -11.07 3.61 -0.68
C ASN A 85 -10.50 3.00 -1.96
N PHE A 86 -9.23 2.60 -1.97
CA PHE A 86 -8.63 1.86 -3.07
C PHE A 86 -9.37 0.53 -3.32
N GLY A 87 -9.71 -0.21 -2.27
CA GLY A 87 -10.51 -1.44 -2.36
C GLY A 87 -11.89 -1.23 -3.00
N LYS A 88 -12.56 -0.10 -2.70
CA LYS A 88 -13.84 0.28 -3.34
C LYS A 88 -13.68 0.54 -4.83
N ILE A 89 -12.59 1.20 -5.23
CA ILE A 89 -12.30 1.47 -6.66
C ILE A 89 -12.05 0.15 -7.40
N ILE A 90 -11.28 -0.77 -6.83
CA ILE A 90 -11.05 -2.09 -7.42
C ILE A 90 -12.37 -2.83 -7.61
N THR A 91 -13.24 -2.83 -6.61
CA THR A 91 -14.53 -3.53 -6.68
C THR A 91 -15.44 -2.92 -7.75
N LYS A 92 -15.52 -1.58 -7.84
CA LYS A 92 -16.26 -0.89 -8.90
C LYS A 92 -15.67 -1.16 -10.29
N GLY A 93 -14.34 -1.13 -10.40
CA GLY A 93 -13.61 -1.45 -11.62
C GLY A 93 -13.89 -2.87 -12.09
N PHE A 94 -13.92 -3.83 -11.18
CA PHE A 94 -14.26 -5.22 -11.47
C PHE A 94 -15.67 -5.38 -12.04
N TRP A 95 -16.70 -4.82 -11.39
CA TRP A 95 -18.08 -4.89 -11.89
C TRP A 95 -18.25 -4.18 -13.24
N TYR A 96 -17.56 -3.05 -13.42
CA TYR A 96 -17.54 -2.34 -14.69
C TYR A 96 -16.86 -3.16 -15.80
N PHE A 97 -15.73 -3.80 -15.49
CA PHE A 97 -15.04 -4.69 -16.43
C PHE A 97 -15.92 -5.87 -16.85
N MET A 98 -16.58 -6.56 -15.91
CA MET A 98 -17.50 -7.65 -16.25
C MET A 98 -18.68 -7.18 -17.10
N TYR A 99 -19.21 -5.99 -16.82
CA TYR A 99 -20.25 -5.36 -17.65
C TYR A 99 -19.74 -5.09 -19.07
N LEU A 100 -18.52 -4.56 -19.22
CA LEU A 100 -17.88 -4.34 -20.53
C LEU A 100 -17.63 -5.65 -21.30
N CYS A 101 -17.29 -6.74 -20.59
CA CYS A 101 -17.16 -8.08 -21.17
C CYS A 101 -18.50 -8.72 -21.58
N LYS A 102 -19.62 -7.98 -21.49
CA LYS A 102 -20.98 -8.44 -21.83
C LYS A 102 -21.44 -9.69 -21.06
N LEU A 103 -20.87 -9.93 -19.87
CA LEU A 103 -21.32 -11.00 -18.98
C LEU A 103 -22.69 -10.63 -18.36
N PRO A 104 -23.53 -11.61 -17.99
CA PRO A 104 -24.84 -11.36 -17.40
C PRO A 104 -24.70 -10.78 -15.98
N VAL A 105 -24.54 -9.47 -15.89
CA VAL A 105 -24.38 -8.71 -14.64
C VAL A 105 -25.61 -7.83 -14.42
N ALA A 106 -26.26 -7.96 -13.26
CA ALA A 106 -27.36 -7.09 -12.89
C ALA A 106 -26.89 -5.64 -12.77
N ARG A 107 -27.61 -4.70 -13.39
CA ARG A 107 -27.29 -3.26 -13.36
C ARG A 107 -27.22 -2.68 -11.93
N SER A 108 -27.94 -3.28 -10.99
CA SER A 108 -27.87 -2.94 -9.56
C SER A 108 -26.46 -3.14 -8.97
N LYS A 109 -25.72 -4.16 -9.40
CA LYS A 109 -24.34 -4.42 -8.96
C LYS A 109 -23.35 -3.34 -9.40
N LEU A 110 -23.70 -2.53 -10.41
CA LEU A 110 -22.89 -1.42 -10.90
C LEU A 110 -23.12 -0.11 -10.12
N SER A 111 -24.30 0.03 -9.50
CA SER A 111 -24.68 1.23 -8.73
C SER A 111 -24.53 1.05 -7.22
N THR A 112 -24.66 -0.18 -6.71
CA THR A 112 -24.47 -0.51 -5.30
C THR A 112 -23.01 -0.89 -5.04
N ASP A 113 -22.47 -0.59 -3.85
CA ASP A 113 -21.16 -1.08 -3.38
C ASP A 113 -21.22 -2.60 -3.11
N ALA A 114 -21.54 -3.37 -4.14
CA ALA A 114 -21.71 -4.81 -4.06
C ALA A 114 -20.35 -5.51 -3.92
N ASN A 115 -20.22 -6.35 -2.90
CA ASN A 115 -18.99 -7.11 -2.66
C ASN A 115 -18.66 -8.04 -3.84
N MET A 116 -17.36 -8.15 -4.12
CA MET A 116 -16.83 -9.10 -5.10
C MET A 116 -17.06 -10.55 -4.65
N PRO A 117 -17.34 -11.50 -5.56
CA PRO A 117 -17.45 -12.92 -5.22
C PRO A 117 -16.16 -13.46 -4.57
N LEU A 118 -16.30 -14.26 -3.51
CA LEU A 118 -15.17 -14.84 -2.77
C LEU A 118 -14.14 -15.58 -3.64
N PRO A 119 -14.53 -16.42 -4.64
CA PRO A 119 -13.54 -17.10 -5.48
C PRO A 119 -12.61 -16.15 -6.23
N ILE A 120 -13.10 -14.96 -6.59
CA ILE A 120 -12.32 -13.96 -7.32
C ILE A 120 -11.36 -13.24 -6.37
N ILE A 121 -11.79 -12.95 -5.15
CA ILE A 121 -10.90 -12.40 -4.11
C ILE A 121 -9.76 -13.38 -3.82
N LEU A 122 -10.07 -14.67 -3.67
CA LEU A 122 -9.06 -15.72 -3.46
C LEU A 122 -8.12 -15.85 -4.65
N LEU A 123 -8.63 -15.74 -5.88
CA LEU A 123 -7.81 -15.74 -7.09
C LEU A 123 -6.88 -14.52 -7.12
N LEU A 124 -7.39 -13.32 -6.85
CA LEU A 124 -6.57 -12.09 -6.80
C LEU A 124 -5.48 -12.20 -5.73
N PHE A 125 -5.81 -12.75 -4.57
CA PHE A 125 -4.86 -13.03 -3.50
C PHE A 125 -3.81 -14.06 -3.93
N ALA A 126 -4.18 -15.15 -4.59
CA ALA A 126 -3.20 -16.10 -5.13
C ALA A 126 -2.30 -15.46 -6.20
N CYS A 127 -2.87 -14.59 -7.05
CA CYS A 127 -2.10 -13.82 -8.03
C CYS A 127 -1.07 -12.90 -7.36
N THR A 128 -1.36 -12.30 -6.19
CA THR A 128 -0.37 -11.45 -5.51
C THR A 128 0.87 -12.23 -5.09
N PHE A 129 0.73 -13.46 -4.57
CA PHE A 129 1.90 -14.31 -4.25
C PHE A 129 2.65 -14.75 -5.49
N TYR A 130 1.92 -15.13 -6.55
CA TYR A 130 2.54 -15.55 -7.81
C TYR A 130 3.39 -14.43 -8.43
N PHE A 131 2.83 -13.21 -8.50
CA PHE A 131 3.56 -12.04 -8.98
C PHE A 131 4.69 -11.64 -8.03
N GLY A 132 4.45 -11.65 -6.71
CA GLY A 132 5.47 -11.36 -5.70
C GLY A 132 6.71 -12.23 -5.87
N SER A 133 6.53 -13.54 -5.94
CA SER A 133 7.61 -14.51 -6.15
C SER A 133 8.35 -14.36 -7.49
N LYS A 134 7.68 -13.81 -8.51
CA LYS A 134 8.29 -13.56 -9.84
C LYS A 134 9.12 -12.28 -9.88
N PHE A 135 8.74 -11.26 -9.13
CA PHE A 135 9.34 -9.92 -9.20
C PHE A 135 10.30 -9.63 -8.04
N ILE A 136 10.09 -10.27 -6.88
CA ILE A 136 10.90 -10.08 -5.67
C ILE A 136 11.83 -11.29 -5.53
N HIS A 137 13.10 -11.10 -5.86
CA HIS A 137 14.12 -12.13 -5.73
C HIS A 137 14.93 -11.89 -4.46
N HIS A 138 14.67 -12.67 -3.42
CA HIS A 138 15.35 -12.52 -2.13
C HIS A 138 16.64 -13.36 -2.07
N THR A 139 16.69 -14.50 -2.78
CA THR A 139 17.78 -15.48 -2.67
C THR A 139 18.65 -15.62 -3.91
N GLY A 140 18.32 -14.92 -5.01
CA GLY A 140 19.03 -15.03 -6.29
C GLY A 140 18.81 -16.37 -7.03
N VAL A 141 18.04 -17.30 -6.45
CA VAL A 141 17.62 -18.56 -7.07
C VAL A 141 16.23 -18.38 -7.67
N ARG A 142 16.10 -18.61 -8.98
CA ARG A 142 14.79 -18.54 -9.65
C ARG A 142 13.82 -19.55 -9.02
N HIS A 143 12.63 -19.08 -8.64
CA HIS A 143 11.53 -19.89 -8.10
C HIS A 143 11.85 -20.56 -6.74
N SER A 144 12.55 -19.88 -5.84
CA SER A 144 12.66 -20.37 -4.47
C SER A 144 11.33 -20.22 -3.71
N ILE A 145 11.04 -21.17 -2.82
CA ILE A 145 9.94 -21.05 -1.84
C ILE A 145 10.15 -19.81 -0.96
N ASP A 146 11.40 -19.41 -0.75
CA ASP A 146 11.76 -18.22 0.02
C ASP A 146 11.24 -16.92 -0.63
N ASP A 147 11.16 -16.87 -1.97
CA ASP A 147 10.63 -15.71 -2.71
C ASP A 147 9.09 -15.66 -2.63
N VAL A 148 8.41 -16.79 -2.35
CA VAL A 148 6.96 -16.84 -2.10
C VAL A 148 6.65 -16.52 -0.64
N TYR A 149 7.57 -16.86 0.26
CA TYR A 149 7.48 -16.61 1.69
C TYR A 149 7.63 -15.13 2.05
N PHE A 150 8.50 -14.41 1.32
CA PHE A 150 8.76 -12.98 1.50
C PHE A 150 7.63 -12.11 0.95
#